data_AF-A0A9C7GDN6-F1
#
_entry.id   AF-A0A9C7GDN6-F1
#
_cell.length_a   1.000
_cell.length_b   1.000
_cell.length_c   1.000
_cell.angle_alpha   90.00
_cell.angle_beta   90.00
_cell.angle_gamma   90.00
#
_symmetry.space_group_name_H-M   'P 1'
#
loop_
_entity.id
_entity.type
_entity.pdbx_description
1 polymer ?
#
loop_
_entity_poly.entity_id
_entity_poly.type
_entity_poly.pdbx_seq_one_letter_code
_entity_poly.pdbx_strand_id
1 'polypeptide(L)'
;MLIIGFVFIGISMFDFFTLDTWEEPKYFWMFFVALPLIFIGFVLNGPRLQKVMLEQQKDTIRETMKVMGEGLSEGINPINKYCRNCGKGAPKEDKFCSECGTAL
;
A
#
# COMPACT_ATOMS: atom_id res chain seq x y z
N MET A 1 20.46 17.08 -0.50
CA MET A 1 19.49 18.04 -1.07
C MET A 1 18.20 18.11 -0.27
N LEU A 2 17.54 16.98 0.04
CA LEU A 2 16.35 16.98 0.94
C LEU A 2 16.61 17.63 2.31
N ILE A 3 17.72 17.28 2.98
CA ILE A 3 18.09 17.84 4.30
C ILE A 3 18.25 19.37 4.25
N ILE A 4 18.89 19.88 3.20
CA ILE A 4 19.09 21.33 2.98
C ILE A 4 17.73 22.02 2.80
N GLY A 5 16.82 21.41 2.03
CA GLY A 5 15.46 21.92 1.86
C GLY A 5 14.66 21.97 3.16
N PHE A 6 14.74 20.93 3.99
CA PHE A 6 14.09 20.91 5.31
C PHE A 6 14.68 21.95 6.28
N VAL A 7 15.99 22.17 6.25
CA VAL A 7 16.65 23.23 7.04
C VAL A 7 16.18 24.61 6.60
N PHE A 8 16.07 24.88 5.30
CA PHE A 8 15.54 26.15 4.80
C PHE A 8 14.09 26.40 5.21
N ILE A 9 13.23 25.36 5.12
CA ILE A 9 11.84 25.45 5.60
C ILE A 9 11.79 25.75 7.10
N GLY A 10 12.65 25.10 7.89
CA GLY A 10 12.73 25.33 9.33
C GLY A 10 13.11 26.78 9.67
N ILE A 11 14.11 27.34 8.98
CA ILE A 11 14.55 28.73 9.18
C ILE A 11 13.46 29.73 8.79
N SER A 12 12.81 29.53 7.63
CA SER A 12 11.74 30.42 7.20
C SER A 12 10.51 30.34 8.11
N MET A 13 10.21 29.16 8.66
CA MET A 13 9.11 28.99 9.60
C MET A 13 9.44 29.64 10.96
N PHE A 14 10.66 29.49 11.45
CA PHE A 14 11.10 30.14 12.68
C PHE A 14 11.06 31.67 12.56
N ASP A 15 11.53 32.22 11.43
CA ASP A 15 11.49 33.67 11.15
C ASP A 15 10.04 34.18 11.12
N PHE A 16 9.13 33.47 10.47
CA PHE A 16 7.70 33.82 10.40
C PHE A 16 7.01 33.87 11.78
N PHE A 17 7.37 32.97 12.70
CA PHE A 17 6.76 32.91 14.04
C PHE A 17 7.46 33.80 15.08
N THR A 18 8.67 34.29 14.80
CA THR A 18 9.44 35.14 15.74
C THR A 18 9.32 36.64 15.43
N LEU A 19 8.69 37.01 14.30
CA LEU A 19 8.48 38.41 13.93
C LEU A 19 7.33 39.03 14.74
N ASP A 20 7.64 40.08 15.50
CA ASP A 20 6.65 41.00 16.04
C ASP A 20 5.87 41.64 14.89
N THR A 21 4.56 41.81 15.09
CA THR A 21 3.48 42.16 14.14
C THR A 21 3.70 43.25 13.06
N TRP A 22 4.88 43.88 12.95
CA TRP A 22 5.18 45.03 12.08
C TRP A 22 6.51 44.95 11.29
N GLU A 23 7.24 43.84 11.31
CA GLU A 23 8.40 43.64 10.42
C GLU A 23 8.09 42.66 9.27
N GLU A 24 8.43 43.04 8.04
CA GLU A 24 8.21 42.22 6.86
C GLU A 24 9.14 40.99 6.84
N PRO A 25 8.61 39.76 6.65
CA PRO A 25 9.42 38.55 6.66
C PRO A 25 10.32 38.47 5.43
N LYS A 26 11.61 38.77 5.61
CA LYS A 26 12.62 38.78 4.53
C LYS A 26 12.88 37.39 3.94
N TYR A 27 12.69 36.33 4.72
CA TYR A 27 12.93 34.95 4.27
C TYR A 27 11.69 34.23 3.75
N PHE A 28 10.54 34.91 3.65
CA PHE A 28 9.32 34.31 3.10
C PHE A 28 9.53 33.75 1.68
N TRP A 29 10.32 34.43 0.84
CA TRP A 29 10.60 33.96 -0.52
C TRP A 29 11.40 32.65 -0.56
N MET A 30 12.16 32.32 0.49
CA MET A 30 12.88 31.05 0.57
C MET A 30 11.94 29.84 0.62
N PHE A 31 10.68 29.99 1.07
CA PHE A 31 9.69 28.91 0.98
C PHE A 31 9.43 28.48 -0.47
N PHE A 32 9.31 29.46 -1.37
CA PHE A 32 9.08 29.21 -2.80
C PHE A 32 10.28 28.56 -3.49
N VAL A 33 11.48 28.77 -2.96
CA VAL A 33 12.71 28.13 -3.47
C VAL A 33 12.91 26.75 -2.83
N ALA A 34 12.54 26.57 -1.56
CA ALA A 34 12.71 25.32 -0.84
C ALA A 34 11.78 24.21 -1.35
N LEU A 35 10.53 24.53 -1.68
CA LEU A 35 9.55 23.56 -2.17
C LEU A 35 9.98 22.82 -3.46
N PRO A 36 10.40 23.50 -4.55
CA PRO A 36 10.91 22.82 -5.74
C PRO A 36 12.23 22.09 -5.46
N LEU A 37 13.07 22.61 -4.56
CA LEU A 37 14.34 21.95 -4.20
C LEU A 37 14.10 20.62 -3.45
N ILE A 38 13.13 20.58 -2.55
CA ILE A 38 12.68 19.33 -1.88
C ILE A 38 12.04 18.40 -2.89
N PHE A 39 11.20 18.91 -3.80
CA PHE A 39 10.57 18.10 -4.83
C PHE A 39 11.60 17.42 -5.73
N ILE A 40 12.61 18.14 -6.22
CA ILE A 40 13.72 17.58 -7.00
C ILE A 40 14.50 16.57 -6.15
N GLY A 41 14.77 16.91 -4.89
CA GLY A 41 15.43 16.00 -3.96
C GLY A 41 14.66 14.70 -3.71
N PHE A 42 13.32 14.77 -3.68
CA PHE A 42 12.43 13.64 -3.51
C PHE A 42 12.36 12.79 -4.78
N VAL A 43 12.17 13.39 -5.95
CA VAL A 43 12.13 12.68 -7.24
C VAL A 43 13.45 11.94 -7.51
N LEU A 44 14.59 12.56 -7.24
CA LEU A 44 15.90 11.92 -7.42
C LEU A 44 16.16 10.78 -6.42
N ASN A 45 15.59 10.85 -5.21
CA ASN A 45 15.71 9.80 -4.20
C ASN A 45 14.57 8.77 -4.24
N GLY A 46 13.50 9.02 -4.99
CA GLY A 46 12.32 8.16 -5.06
C GLY A 46 12.62 6.70 -5.40
N PRO A 47 13.42 6.41 -6.45
CA PRO A 47 13.78 5.04 -6.82
C PRO A 47 14.60 4.30 -5.75
N ARG A 48 15.31 5.04 -4.88
CA ARG A 48 16.06 4.47 -3.75
C ARG A 48 15.18 4.26 -2.53
N LEU A 49 14.35 5.24 -2.18
CA LEU A 49 13.43 5.16 -1.04
C LEU A 49 12.44 4.00 -1.22
N GLN A 50 11.90 3.84 -2.42
CA GLN A 50 10.93 2.79 -2.72
C GLN A 50 11.54 1.39 -2.56
N LYS A 51 12.82 1.19 -2.90
CA LYS A 51 13.51 -0.09 -2.73
C LYS A 51 13.71 -0.44 -1.25
N VAL A 52 14.17 0.51 -0.43
CA VAL A 52 14.37 0.30 1.00
C VAL A 52 13.03 -0.01 1.69
N MET A 53 11.96 0.68 1.29
CA MET A 53 10.62 0.47 1.84
C MET A 53 10.03 -0.90 1.44
N LEU A 54 10.24 -1.34 0.20
CA LEU A 54 9.86 -2.67 -0.30
C LEU A 54 10.59 -3.80 0.43
N GLU A 55 11.90 -3.62 0.68
CA GLU A 55 12.70 -4.59 1.43
C GLU A 55 12.12 -4.82 2.84
N GLN A 56 11.67 -3.74 3.48
CA GLN A 56 11.11 -3.76 4.82
C GLN A 56 9.69 -4.33 4.88
N GLN A 57 8.89 -4.19 3.82
CA GLN A 57 7.53 -4.74 3.74
C GLN A 57 7.46 -6.16 3.18
N LYS A 58 8.59 -6.76 2.79
CA LYS A 58 8.65 -8.09 2.16
C LYS A 58 7.97 -9.18 2.99
N ASP A 59 8.18 -9.16 4.30
CA ASP A 59 7.63 -10.20 5.19
C ASP A 59 6.12 -10.04 5.37
N THR A 60 5.64 -8.81 5.56
CA THR A 60 4.20 -8.51 5.62
C THR A 60 3.49 -8.86 4.32
N ILE A 61 4.09 -8.54 3.16
CA ILE A 61 3.52 -8.89 1.84
C ILE A 61 3.47 -10.41 1.68
N ARG A 62 4.50 -11.14 2.11
CA ARG A 62 4.53 -12.61 2.09
C ARG A 62 3.41 -13.22 2.94
N GLU A 63 3.20 -12.73 4.14
CA GLU A 63 2.12 -13.20 5.01
C GLU A 63 0.74 -12.89 4.40
N THR A 64 0.55 -11.67 3.90
CA THR A 64 -0.71 -11.27 3.25
C THR A 64 -1.03 -12.15 2.05
N MET A 65 -0.03 -12.45 1.20
CA MET A 65 -0.20 -13.35 0.06
C MET A 65 -0.50 -14.79 0.51
N LYS A 66 0.09 -15.25 1.63
CA LYS A 66 -0.16 -16.58 2.17
C LYS A 66 -1.60 -16.71 2.65
N VAL A 67 -2.08 -15.75 3.45
CA VAL A 67 -3.47 -15.74 3.95
C VAL A 67 -4.47 -15.63 2.80
N MET A 68 -4.16 -14.82 1.78
CA MET A 68 -5.00 -14.70 0.59
C MET A 68 -5.03 -16.00 -0.23
N GLY A 69 -3.89 -16.70 -0.35
CA GLY A 69 -3.80 -18.00 -1.01
C GLY A 69 -4.53 -19.10 -0.24
N GLU A 70 -4.45 -19.10 1.09
CA GLU A 70 -5.18 -20.02 1.96
C GLU A 70 -6.70 -19.78 1.84
N GLY A 71 -7.16 -18.53 1.90
CA GLY A 71 -8.58 -18.19 1.71
C GLY A 71 -9.10 -18.53 0.31
N LEU A 72 -8.26 -18.42 -0.72
CA LEU A 72 -8.60 -18.86 -2.07
C LEU A 72 -8.67 -20.39 -2.15
N SER A 73 -7.76 -21.11 -1.49
CA SER A 73 -7.76 -22.57 -1.45
C SER A 73 -8.97 -23.14 -0.70
N GLU A 74 -9.46 -22.45 0.34
CA GLU A 74 -10.69 -22.84 1.04
C GLU A 74 -11.94 -22.62 0.18
N GLY A 75 -11.96 -21.59 -0.67
CA GLY A 75 -13.04 -21.35 -1.63
C GLY A 75 -13.04 -22.30 -2.83
N ILE A 76 -11.88 -22.85 -3.21
CA ILE A 76 -11.72 -23.82 -4.30
C ILE A 76 -11.71 -25.23 -3.69
N ASN A 77 -12.83 -25.66 -3.14
CA ASN A 77 -13.02 -27.07 -2.82
C ASN A 77 -13.05 -27.86 -4.15
N PRO A 78 -12.16 -28.85 -4.38
CA PRO A 78 -12.10 -29.54 -5.66
C PRO A 78 -13.40 -30.30 -5.92
N ILE A 79 -14.17 -29.80 -6.88
CA ILE A 79 -15.30 -30.51 -7.48
C ILE A 79 -14.74 -31.76 -8.15
N ASN A 80 -14.81 -32.88 -7.45
CA ASN A 80 -14.23 -34.15 -7.88
C ASN A 80 -15.30 -35.20 -8.23
N LYS A 81 -16.57 -34.83 -8.11
CA LYS A 81 -17.70 -35.69 -8.46
C LYS A 81 -18.70 -34.88 -9.26
N TYR A 82 -19.16 -35.45 -10.36
CA TYR A 82 -20.26 -34.91 -11.14
C TYR A 82 -21.50 -35.75 -10.88
N CYS A 83 -22.62 -35.10 -10.59
CA CYS A 83 -23.87 -35.80 -10.41
C CYS A 83 -24.31 -36.45 -11.72
N ARG A 84 -24.60 -37.76 -11.70
CA ARG A 84 -25.07 -38.49 -12.89
C ARG A 84 -26.48 -38.07 -13.33
N ASN A 85 -27.26 -37.46 -12.44
CA ASN A 85 -28.64 -37.07 -12.71
C ASN A 85 -28.76 -35.63 -13.23
N CYS A 86 -28.08 -34.66 -12.59
CA CYS A 86 -28.17 -33.24 -12.97
C CYS A 86 -26.91 -32.68 -13.66
N GLY A 87 -25.83 -33.46 -13.75
CA GLY A 87 -24.57 -33.05 -14.39
C GLY A 87 -23.76 -31.98 -13.63
N LYS A 88 -24.28 -31.46 -12.51
CA LYS A 88 -23.58 -30.45 -11.72
C LYS A 88 -22.46 -31.06 -10.89
N GLY A 89 -21.39 -30.28 -10.74
CA GLY A 89 -20.25 -30.62 -9.92
C GLY A 89 -20.59 -30.52 -8.43
N ALA A 90 -20.26 -31.55 -7.67
CA ALA A 90 -20.41 -31.57 -6.23
C ALA A 90 -19.04 -31.72 -5.54
N PRO A 91 -18.85 -31.08 -4.38
CA PRO A 91 -17.65 -31.26 -3.57
C PRO A 91 -17.54 -32.70 -3.10
N LYS A 92 -16.30 -33.17 -2.89
CA LYS A 92 -15.98 -34.59 -2.62
C LYS A 92 -16.70 -35.17 -1.39
N GLU A 93 -17.01 -34.31 -0.42
CA GLU A 93 -17.52 -34.65 0.91
C GLU A 93 -19.05 -34.82 0.96
N ASP A 94 -19.76 -34.33 -0.05
CA ASP A 94 -21.22 -34.44 -0.10
C ASP A 94 -21.65 -35.83 -0.57
N LYS A 95 -22.50 -36.49 0.23
CA LYS A 95 -23.15 -37.77 -0.11
C LYS A 95 -24.37 -37.58 -0.99
N PHE A 96 -24.89 -36.35 -1.06
CA PHE A 96 -26.11 -35.98 -1.76
C PHE A 96 -25.89 -34.71 -2.56
N CYS A 97 -26.46 -34.63 -3.76
CA CYS A 97 -26.36 -33.45 -4.60
C CYS A 97 -27.19 -32.31 -4.01
N SER A 98 -26.57 -31.15 -3.76
CA SER A 98 -27.22 -29.96 -3.17
C SER A 98 -28.33 -29.37 -4.04
N GLU A 99 -28.40 -29.79 -5.30
CA GLU A 99 -29.28 -29.22 -6.34
C GLU A 99 -30.45 -30.13 -6.69
N CYS A 100 -30.24 -31.45 -6.72
CA CYS A 100 -31.28 -32.42 -7.06
C CYS A 100 -31.60 -33.43 -5.95
N GLY A 101 -30.92 -33.35 -4.80
CA GLY A 101 -31.16 -34.20 -3.64
C GLY A 101 -30.80 -35.68 -3.81
N THR A 102 -30.34 -36.09 -4.99
CA THR A 102 -29.97 -37.49 -5.27
C THR A 102 -28.59 -37.83 -4.72
N ALA A 103 -28.39 -39.08 -4.29
CA ALA A 103 -27.07 -39.57 -3.88
C ALA A 103 -26.05 -39.43 -5.02
N LEU A 104 -24.85 -38.90 -4.71
CA LEU A 104 -23.75 -38.62 -5.64
C LEU A 104 -22.85 -39.83 -5.88
#